data_AF-A0A8S9RK39-F1
#
_entry.id   AF-A0A8S9RK39-F1
#
_cell.length_a   1.000
_cell.length_b   1.000
_cell.length_c   1.000
_cell.angle_alpha   90.00
_cell.angle_beta   90.00
_cell.angle_gamma   90.00
#
_symmetry.space_group_name_H-M   'P 1'
#
loop_
_entity.id
_entity.type
_entity.pdbx_description
1 polymer ?
#
loop_
_entity_poly.entity_id
_entity_poly.type
_entity_poly.pdbx_seq_one_letter_code
_entity_poly.pdbx_strand_id
1 'polypeptide(L)'
;MQVLARNLAQRVSRSQAKSHFVYEMMFLQVISRYAYSTQRVKDIGQPTPASHPHLIFKGEVTPGIRIEEYIGRRKKLAELLPQNSLAIVSSAPVKMMTDVVPYTFRQEADYLYLTGCQQPGGVAVLSGERGLCMFMPESTPNDIAWQGEVAGVDAASKVFKAEQAYPISKLPEILSDMIRSSSKVFHNDQTASQKYTNLDEFKKSASLGKVKSLSSFTHELRLIKSPAELKLMRESASIACQGLLKTMLHSKGYPDEGILAAKVEYECRIRGAQRMA
;
A
#
# COMPACT_ATOMS: atom_id res chain seq x y z
N MET A 1 19.54 -79.95 -24.33
CA MET A 1 20.18 -78.62 -24.19
C MET A 1 19.80 -77.74 -25.39
N GLN A 2 18.52 -77.38 -25.54
CA GLN A 2 18.04 -76.63 -26.71
C GLN A 2 16.71 -75.91 -26.44
N VAL A 3 16.53 -75.35 -25.23
CA VAL A 3 15.29 -74.66 -24.83
C VAL A 3 15.55 -73.25 -24.23
N LEU A 4 16.80 -72.76 -24.24
CA LEU A 4 17.15 -71.47 -23.62
C LEU A 4 17.57 -70.35 -24.59
N ALA A 5 17.55 -70.58 -25.91
CA ALA A 5 18.03 -69.60 -26.89
C ALA A 5 16.93 -68.91 -27.73
N ARG A 6 15.64 -69.17 -27.50
CA ARG A 6 14.53 -68.55 -28.27
C ARG A 6 13.79 -67.43 -27.56
N ASN A 7 14.02 -67.21 -26.26
CA ASN A 7 13.28 -66.20 -25.48
C ASN A 7 13.99 -64.84 -25.31
N LEU A 8 15.18 -64.66 -25.91
CA LEU A 8 15.90 -63.37 -25.88
C LEU A 8 15.67 -62.52 -27.15
N ALA A 9 15.32 -63.13 -28.29
CA ALA A 9 15.11 -62.38 -29.53
C ALA A 9 13.70 -61.73 -29.67
N GLN A 10 12.69 -62.25 -28.96
CA GLN A 10 11.33 -61.65 -28.99
C GLN A 10 11.10 -60.54 -27.96
N ARG A 11 12.04 -60.32 -27.02
CA ARG A 11 11.95 -59.19 -26.06
C ARG A 11 12.53 -57.89 -26.58
N VAL A 12 13.38 -57.92 -27.61
CA VAL A 12 14.04 -56.72 -28.14
C VAL A 12 13.19 -56.01 -29.21
N SER A 13 12.32 -56.72 -29.93
CA SER A 13 11.48 -56.11 -30.99
C SER A 13 10.28 -55.30 -30.47
N ARG A 14 9.80 -55.53 -29.24
CA ARG A 14 8.73 -54.71 -28.63
C ARG A 14 9.23 -53.47 -27.89
N SER A 15 10.54 -53.31 -27.75
CA SER A 15 11.15 -52.18 -27.05
C SER A 15 11.37 -50.93 -27.92
N GLN A 16 11.48 -51.08 -29.24
CA GLN A 16 11.74 -49.95 -30.14
C GLN A 16 10.47 -49.36 -30.79
N ALA A 17 9.37 -50.10 -30.89
CA ALA A 17 8.12 -49.56 -31.41
C ALA A 17 7.35 -48.68 -30.41
N LYS A 18 7.66 -48.77 -29.10
CA LYS A 18 7.08 -47.88 -28.08
C LYS A 18 7.88 -46.59 -27.87
N SER A 19 9.13 -46.49 -28.36
CA SER A 19 9.88 -45.24 -28.23
C SER A 19 9.49 -44.22 -29.30
N HIS A 20 9.04 -44.64 -30.49
CA HIS A 20 8.66 -43.69 -31.54
C HIS A 20 7.28 -43.04 -31.33
N PHE A 21 6.32 -43.74 -30.73
CA PHE A 21 4.98 -43.18 -30.46
C PHE A 21 4.96 -42.25 -29.24
N VAL A 22 5.87 -42.46 -28.28
CA VAL A 22 6.02 -41.59 -27.11
C VAL A 22 6.82 -40.32 -27.47
N TYR A 23 7.70 -40.38 -28.47
CA TYR A 23 8.39 -39.19 -28.96
C TYR A 23 7.50 -38.28 -29.81
N GLU A 24 6.55 -38.80 -30.59
CA GLU A 24 5.61 -37.96 -31.35
C GLU A 24 4.54 -37.28 -30.47
N MET A 25 4.12 -37.91 -29.37
CA MET A 25 3.28 -37.27 -28.35
C MET A 25 4.06 -36.30 -27.43
N MET A 26 5.40 -36.29 -27.48
CA MET A 26 6.22 -35.33 -26.73
C MET A 26 6.52 -34.04 -27.50
N PHE A 27 6.16 -33.95 -28.78
CA PHE A 27 6.38 -32.74 -29.59
C PHE A 27 5.13 -31.90 -29.83
N LEU A 28 3.96 -32.30 -29.33
CA LEU A 28 2.67 -31.60 -29.57
C LEU A 28 1.99 -31.05 -28.30
N GLN A 29 2.67 -31.06 -27.15
CA GLN A 29 2.19 -30.36 -25.97
C GLN A 29 3.31 -29.51 -25.38
N VAL A 30 2.95 -28.28 -25.01
CA VAL A 30 3.81 -27.24 -24.43
C VAL A 30 4.56 -26.37 -25.46
N ILE A 31 3.88 -25.97 -26.54
CA ILE A 31 3.87 -24.52 -26.82
C ILE A 31 2.73 -23.98 -25.96
N SER A 32 3.02 -23.78 -24.67
CA SER A 32 2.21 -22.91 -23.84
C SER A 32 2.23 -21.57 -24.55
N ARG A 33 1.13 -21.25 -25.22
CA ARG A 33 0.90 -19.89 -25.69
C ARG A 33 0.90 -19.05 -24.43
N TYR A 34 2.02 -18.40 -24.13
CA TYR A 34 2.05 -17.23 -23.28
C TYR A 34 1.16 -16.21 -23.99
N ALA A 35 -0.14 -16.27 -23.72
CA ALA A 35 -1.05 -15.19 -24.04
C ALA A 35 -0.58 -14.03 -23.17
N TYR A 36 0.25 -13.16 -23.74
CA TYR A 36 0.51 -11.86 -23.14
C TYR A 36 -0.86 -11.23 -22.92
N SER A 37 -1.21 -11.02 -21.65
CA SER A 37 -2.45 -10.35 -21.28
C SER A 37 -2.49 -9.02 -22.02
N THR A 38 -3.44 -8.88 -22.96
CA THR A 38 -3.67 -7.62 -23.67
C THR A 38 -4.39 -6.59 -22.80
N GLN A 39 -4.85 -6.99 -21.62
CA GLN A 39 -5.40 -6.07 -20.64
C GLN A 39 -4.26 -5.28 -20.03
N ARG A 40 -4.09 -4.03 -20.50
CA ARG A 40 -3.27 -3.02 -19.81
C ARG A 40 -3.93 -2.72 -18.47
N VAL A 41 -3.46 -3.40 -17.42
CA VAL A 41 -3.77 -3.01 -16.04
C VAL A 41 -3.08 -1.67 -15.81
N LYS A 42 -3.87 -0.63 -15.51
CA LYS A 42 -3.30 0.67 -15.14
C LYS A 42 -2.68 0.54 -13.76
N ASP A 43 -1.35 0.51 -13.72
CA ASP A 43 -0.62 0.61 -12.47
C ASP A 43 -0.81 2.02 -11.91
N ILE A 44 -0.87 2.11 -10.58
CA ILE A 44 -0.95 3.38 -9.84
C ILE A 44 0.18 3.48 -8.82
N GLY A 45 1.12 2.52 -8.86
CA GLY A 45 2.28 2.46 -7.97
C GLY A 45 1.97 1.97 -6.56
N GLN A 46 0.78 1.42 -6.34
CA GLN A 46 0.44 0.62 -5.17
C GLN A 46 -0.44 -0.56 -5.60
N PRO A 47 -0.50 -1.65 -4.82
CA PRO A 47 -1.34 -2.79 -5.15
C PRO A 47 -2.81 -2.38 -5.33
N THR A 48 -3.46 -2.95 -6.34
CA THR A 48 -4.90 -2.77 -6.61
C THR A 48 -5.54 -4.13 -6.87
N PRO A 49 -6.88 -4.25 -6.85
CA PRO A 49 -7.54 -5.50 -7.21
C PRO A 49 -7.22 -5.97 -8.64
N ALA A 50 -6.87 -5.05 -9.54
CA ALA A 50 -6.52 -5.36 -10.92
C ALA A 50 -5.07 -5.85 -11.05
N SER A 51 -4.13 -5.27 -10.29
CA SER A 51 -2.71 -5.67 -10.33
C SER A 51 -2.39 -6.85 -9.42
N HIS A 52 -3.02 -6.92 -8.23
CA HIS A 52 -2.73 -7.91 -7.19
C HIS A 52 -4.03 -8.52 -6.61
N PRO A 53 -4.77 -9.31 -7.40
CA PRO A 53 -6.05 -9.89 -6.97
C PRO A 53 -5.92 -10.90 -5.81
N HIS A 54 -4.72 -11.44 -5.58
CA HIS A 54 -4.43 -12.34 -4.46
C HIS A 54 -4.22 -11.60 -3.13
N LEU A 55 -3.97 -10.29 -3.18
CA LEU A 55 -3.67 -9.46 -2.00
C LEU A 55 -4.81 -8.50 -1.67
N ILE A 56 -5.46 -7.93 -2.68
CA ILE A 56 -6.53 -6.93 -2.53
C ILE A 56 -7.77 -7.39 -3.28
N PHE A 57 -8.89 -7.54 -2.57
CA PHE A 57 -10.15 -7.93 -3.18
C PHE A 57 -10.89 -6.75 -3.82
N LYS A 58 -11.83 -7.03 -4.72
CA LYS A 58 -12.64 -5.98 -5.36
C LYS A 58 -13.34 -5.10 -4.31
N GLY A 59 -13.16 -3.79 -4.41
CA GLY A 59 -13.69 -2.79 -3.48
C GLY A 59 -12.75 -2.42 -2.33
N GLU A 60 -11.65 -3.16 -2.14
CA GLU A 60 -10.61 -2.81 -1.18
C GLU A 60 -9.59 -1.82 -1.76
N VAL A 61 -9.15 -0.90 -0.92
CA VAL A 61 -8.07 0.07 -1.25
C VAL A 61 -6.76 -0.40 -0.65
N THR A 62 -6.81 -0.91 0.58
CA THR A 62 -5.72 -1.60 1.25
C THR A 62 -6.21 -2.98 1.70
N PRO A 63 -5.33 -3.96 1.90
CA PRO A 63 -5.74 -5.32 2.25
C PRO A 63 -6.69 -5.34 3.45
N GLY A 64 -7.90 -5.84 3.26
CA GLY A 64 -8.92 -5.97 4.30
C GLY A 64 -9.70 -4.69 4.66
N ILE A 65 -9.37 -3.53 4.11
CA ILE A 65 -10.14 -2.28 4.30
C ILE A 65 -10.76 -1.83 2.98
N ARG A 66 -12.09 -1.73 2.98
CA ARG A 66 -12.88 -1.30 1.82
C ARG A 66 -12.91 0.22 1.66
N ILE A 67 -13.19 0.67 0.44
CA ILE A 67 -13.31 2.09 0.11
C ILE A 67 -14.41 2.79 0.91
N GLU A 68 -15.52 2.10 1.19
CA GLU A 68 -16.65 2.65 1.96
C GLU A 68 -16.23 2.99 3.39
N GLU A 69 -15.28 2.25 3.96
CA GLU A 69 -14.77 2.51 5.30
C GLU A 69 -13.95 3.80 5.33
N TYR A 70 -13.10 4.04 4.33
CA TYR A 70 -12.38 5.30 4.18
C TYR A 70 -13.33 6.49 4.02
N ILE A 71 -14.36 6.36 3.18
CA ILE A 71 -15.40 7.39 3.04
C ILE A 71 -16.08 7.65 4.38
N GLY A 72 -16.43 6.60 5.13
CA GLY A 72 -17.02 6.70 6.46
C GLY A 72 -16.13 7.41 7.47
N ARG A 73 -14.82 7.13 7.48
CA ARG A 73 -13.85 7.83 8.34
C ARG A 73 -13.79 9.32 8.04
N ARG A 74 -13.78 9.68 6.76
CA ARG A 74 -13.79 11.10 6.33
C ARG A 74 -15.06 11.82 6.72
N LYS A 75 -16.22 11.19 6.58
CA LYS A 75 -17.50 11.75 7.03
C LYS A 75 -17.52 12.00 8.53
N LYS A 76 -17.13 11.00 9.34
CA LYS A 76 -17.03 11.15 10.80
C LYS A 76 -16.07 12.27 11.20
N LEU A 77 -14.92 12.39 10.52
CA LEU A 77 -13.99 13.49 10.79
C LEU A 77 -14.62 14.84 10.45
N ALA A 78 -15.30 14.96 9.30
CA ALA A 78 -15.99 16.19 8.92
C ALA A 78 -17.11 16.58 9.90
N GLU A 79 -17.82 15.62 10.47
CA GLU A 79 -18.86 15.82 11.49
C GLU A 79 -18.31 16.28 12.84
N LEU A 80 -17.12 15.80 13.23
CA LEU A 80 -16.45 16.20 14.48
C LEU A 80 -15.85 17.61 14.43
N LEU A 81 -15.47 18.07 13.22
CA LEU A 81 -14.85 19.36 13.06
C LEU A 81 -15.91 20.49 13.09
N PRO A 82 -15.56 21.68 13.62
CA PRO A 82 -16.45 22.83 13.59
C PRO A 82 -16.90 23.21 12.17
N GLN A 83 -18.06 23.84 12.03
CA GLN A 83 -18.55 24.31 10.74
C GLN A 83 -17.54 25.25 10.05
N ASN A 84 -17.45 25.15 8.72
CA ASN A 84 -16.49 25.89 7.89
C ASN A 84 -15.03 25.73 8.35
N SER A 85 -14.64 24.50 8.68
CA SER A 85 -13.26 24.14 8.98
C SER A 85 -12.60 23.40 7.83
N LEU A 86 -11.27 23.44 7.84
CA LEU A 86 -10.41 22.79 6.87
C LEU A 86 -9.42 21.89 7.60
N ALA A 87 -9.39 20.60 7.33
CA ALA A 87 -8.38 19.69 7.86
C ALA A 87 -7.35 19.36 6.77
N ILE A 88 -6.06 19.54 7.07
CA ILE A 88 -4.94 19.30 6.16
C ILE A 88 -4.07 18.19 6.73
N VAL A 89 -3.86 17.14 5.94
CA VAL A 89 -3.01 16.00 6.29
C VAL A 89 -2.05 15.73 5.13
N SER A 90 -0.76 15.58 5.44
CA SER A 90 0.27 15.32 4.44
C SER A 90 0.75 13.89 4.49
N SER A 91 1.13 13.35 3.34
CA SER A 91 1.88 12.10 3.27
C SER A 91 3.22 12.23 4.00
N ALA A 92 3.76 11.11 4.48
CA ALA A 92 5.10 11.06 5.03
C ALA A 92 6.15 11.44 3.96
N PRO A 93 7.24 12.12 4.35
CA PRO A 93 8.38 12.30 3.48
C PRO A 93 9.13 10.97 3.28
N VAL A 94 9.81 10.84 2.14
CA VAL A 94 10.79 9.77 1.93
C VAL A 94 11.98 10.04 2.85
N LYS A 95 12.31 9.09 3.72
CA LYS A 95 13.46 9.19 4.62
C LYS A 95 14.68 8.58 3.94
N MET A 96 15.80 9.31 3.98
CA MET A 96 17.07 8.89 3.39
C MET A 96 17.94 8.22 4.46
N MET A 97 18.51 7.06 4.14
CA MET A 97 19.51 6.36 4.95
C MET A 97 20.90 6.97 4.75
N THR A 98 21.23 7.25 3.49
CA THR A 98 22.37 8.04 3.05
C THR A 98 21.88 9.06 2.02
N ASP A 99 22.72 9.97 1.55
CA ASP A 99 22.32 11.04 0.63
C ASP A 99 21.58 10.55 -0.64
N VAL A 100 21.81 9.30 -1.05
CA VAL A 100 21.22 8.71 -2.29
C VAL A 100 20.40 7.45 -2.04
N VAL A 101 20.42 6.86 -0.85
CA VAL A 101 19.71 5.60 -0.56
C VAL A 101 18.50 5.86 0.34
N PRO A 102 17.26 5.66 -0.12
CA PRO A 102 16.06 5.79 0.71
C PRO A 102 15.84 4.56 1.61
N TYR A 103 15.27 4.79 2.79
CA TYR A 103 14.65 3.74 3.58
C TYR A 103 13.35 3.25 2.91
N THR A 104 12.90 2.05 3.28
CA THR A 104 11.56 1.56 2.91
C THR A 104 10.50 2.57 3.37
N PHE A 105 9.66 3.01 2.43
CA PHE A 105 8.67 4.03 2.71
C PHE A 105 7.63 3.55 3.73
N ARG A 106 7.34 4.40 4.73
CA ARG A 106 6.26 4.21 5.69
C ARG A 106 5.40 5.45 5.70
N GLN A 107 4.15 5.26 5.30
CA GLN A 107 3.17 6.34 5.25
C GLN A 107 2.88 6.90 6.66
N GLU A 108 2.51 8.19 6.69
CA GLU A 108 1.95 8.86 7.85
C GLU A 108 0.59 8.23 8.21
N ALA A 109 0.36 8.00 9.50
CA ALA A 109 -0.74 7.15 9.94
C ALA A 109 -2.11 7.79 9.72
N ASP A 110 -2.26 9.10 9.94
CA ASP A 110 -3.52 9.83 9.72
C ASP A 110 -3.81 9.96 8.21
N TYR A 111 -2.79 10.24 7.40
CA TYR A 111 -2.91 10.28 5.94
C TYR A 111 -3.36 8.93 5.40
N LEU A 112 -2.72 7.84 5.82
CA LEU A 112 -3.09 6.48 5.44
C LEU A 112 -4.50 6.13 5.92
N TYR A 113 -4.86 6.52 7.15
CA TYR A 113 -6.16 6.22 7.76
C TYR A 113 -7.33 6.86 7.01
N LEU A 114 -7.15 8.08 6.49
CA LEU A 114 -8.20 8.83 5.79
C LEU A 114 -8.26 8.55 4.28
N THR A 115 -7.12 8.27 3.65
CA THR A 115 -7.03 8.17 2.17
C THR A 115 -6.82 6.75 1.66
N GLY A 116 -6.10 5.90 2.41
CA GLY A 116 -5.63 4.61 1.92
C GLY A 116 -4.47 4.71 0.91
N CYS A 117 -3.94 5.90 0.65
CA CYS A 117 -2.82 6.11 -0.26
C CYS A 117 -1.49 5.77 0.42
N GLN A 118 -0.73 4.83 -0.16
CA GLN A 118 0.54 4.33 0.36
C GLN A 118 1.76 5.01 -0.26
N GLN A 119 1.56 6.06 -1.06
CA GLN A 119 2.62 6.75 -1.77
C GLN A 119 3.02 8.10 -1.14
N PRO A 120 4.29 8.52 -1.30
CA PRO A 120 4.77 9.80 -0.79
C PRO A 120 4.29 10.99 -1.65
N GLY A 121 4.52 12.19 -1.13
CA GLY A 121 4.42 13.44 -1.89
C GLY A 121 3.04 14.08 -1.98
N GLY A 122 1.98 13.40 -1.54
CA GLY A 122 0.60 13.87 -1.57
C GLY A 122 0.17 14.70 -0.36
N VAL A 123 -0.85 15.55 -0.55
CA VAL A 123 -1.52 16.30 0.52
C VAL A 123 -3.02 16.11 0.39
N ALA A 124 -3.67 15.70 1.47
CA ALA A 124 -5.11 15.52 1.55
C ALA A 124 -5.72 16.66 2.37
N VAL A 125 -6.78 17.24 1.83
CA VAL A 125 -7.52 18.33 2.44
C VAL A 125 -8.97 17.91 2.55
N LEU A 126 -9.52 17.97 3.75
CA LEU A 126 -10.90 17.61 4.04
C LEU A 126 -11.66 18.87 4.47
N SER A 127 -12.81 19.11 3.84
CA SER A 127 -13.75 20.14 4.22
C SER A 127 -15.16 19.56 4.26
N GLY A 128 -16.00 20.02 5.19
CA GLY A 128 -17.40 19.56 5.28
C GLY A 128 -18.21 19.83 4.01
N GLU A 129 -17.91 20.91 3.28
CA GLU A 129 -18.64 21.29 2.06
C GLU A 129 -18.12 20.59 0.80
N ARG A 130 -16.78 20.46 0.67
CA ARG A 130 -16.12 19.98 -0.56
C ARG A 130 -15.73 18.51 -0.51
N GLY A 131 -15.84 17.86 0.64
CA GLY A 131 -15.34 16.49 0.83
C GLY A 131 -13.82 16.42 0.82
N LEU A 132 -13.28 15.31 0.32
CA LEU A 132 -11.85 15.05 0.18
C LEU A 132 -11.32 15.70 -1.12
N CYS A 133 -10.38 16.60 -0.95
CA CYS A 133 -9.52 17.13 -2.00
C CYS A 133 -8.11 16.56 -1.86
N MET A 134 -7.56 15.91 -2.90
CA MET A 134 -6.19 15.39 -2.87
C MET A 134 -5.30 16.12 -3.86
N PHE A 135 -4.16 16.60 -3.38
CA PHE A 135 -3.07 17.11 -4.19
C PHE A 135 -2.04 16.01 -4.42
N MET A 136 -1.90 15.56 -5.66
CA MET A 136 -1.09 14.40 -6.01
C MET A 136 0.21 14.81 -6.68
N PRO A 137 1.34 14.10 -6.42
CA PRO A 137 2.59 14.36 -7.11
C PRO A 137 2.47 14.14 -8.62
N GLU A 138 3.28 14.91 -9.36
CA GLU A 138 3.45 14.75 -10.81
C GLU A 138 4.75 13.99 -11.03
N SER A 139 4.75 13.05 -11.98
CA SER A 139 5.90 12.23 -12.33
C SER A 139 6.29 12.43 -13.79
N THR A 140 7.59 12.45 -14.05
CA THR A 140 8.14 12.40 -15.41
C THR A 140 8.43 10.94 -15.82
N PRO A 141 8.57 10.63 -17.12
CA PRO A 141 8.96 9.28 -17.55
C PRO A 141 10.26 8.78 -16.93
N ASN A 142 11.19 9.69 -16.65
CA ASN A 142 12.44 9.36 -15.95
C ASN A 142 12.18 8.97 -14.49
N ASP A 143 11.31 9.70 -13.78
CA ASP A 143 10.98 9.36 -12.39
C ASP A 143 10.33 7.97 -12.31
N ILE A 144 9.42 7.67 -13.25
CA ILE A 144 8.74 6.37 -13.31
C ILE A 144 9.74 5.24 -13.54
N ALA A 145 10.74 5.44 -14.40
CA ALA A 145 11.78 4.44 -14.67
C ALA A 145 12.59 4.07 -13.41
N TRP A 146 12.80 5.00 -12.48
CA TRP A 146 13.60 4.80 -11.28
C TRP A 146 12.80 4.47 -10.03
N GLN A 147 11.66 5.15 -9.83
CA GLN A 147 10.86 5.11 -8.61
C GLN A 147 9.60 4.23 -8.77
N GLY A 148 9.29 3.83 -10.00
CA GLY A 148 8.05 3.15 -10.35
C GLY A 148 6.89 4.12 -10.58
N GLU A 149 5.73 3.55 -10.86
CA GLU A 149 4.53 4.32 -11.16
C GLU A 149 4.10 5.18 -9.96
N VAL A 150 3.51 6.34 -10.24
CA VAL A 150 3.05 7.27 -9.21
C VAL A 150 1.54 7.51 -9.37
N ALA A 151 0.82 7.45 -8.27
CA ALA A 151 -0.58 7.77 -8.12
C ALA A 151 -0.78 9.24 -8.40
N GLY A 152 -1.13 9.55 -9.65
CA GLY A 152 -1.52 10.89 -10.05
C GLY A 152 -2.96 11.24 -9.66
N VAL A 153 -3.43 12.36 -10.19
CA VAL A 153 -4.79 12.91 -10.04
C VAL A 153 -5.86 11.86 -10.40
N ASP A 154 -5.63 11.10 -11.47
CA ASP A 154 -6.50 10.00 -11.92
C ASP A 154 -6.75 8.95 -10.84
N ALA A 155 -5.70 8.57 -10.11
CA ALA A 155 -5.79 7.56 -9.05
C ALA A 155 -6.56 8.11 -7.84
N ALA A 156 -6.36 9.40 -7.51
CA ALA A 156 -7.12 10.06 -6.44
C ALA A 156 -8.64 10.02 -6.66
N SER A 157 -9.10 10.34 -7.87
CA SER A 157 -10.54 10.29 -8.16
C SER A 157 -11.06 8.86 -8.30
N LYS A 158 -10.35 7.97 -9.00
CA LYS A 158 -10.86 6.62 -9.34
C LYS A 158 -10.78 5.64 -8.16
N VAL A 159 -9.65 5.64 -7.45
CA VAL A 159 -9.27 4.64 -6.44
C VAL A 159 -9.57 5.15 -5.03
N PHE A 160 -9.10 6.35 -4.67
CA PHE A 160 -9.29 6.92 -3.33
C PHE A 160 -10.65 7.61 -3.15
N LYS A 161 -11.41 7.76 -4.24
CA LYS A 161 -12.72 8.43 -4.29
C LYS A 161 -12.66 9.83 -3.68
N ALA A 162 -11.64 10.59 -4.06
CA ALA A 162 -11.58 12.01 -3.77
C ALA A 162 -12.59 12.76 -4.67
N GLU A 163 -13.40 13.61 -4.06
CA GLU A 163 -14.36 14.49 -4.74
C GLU A 163 -13.62 15.51 -5.62
N GLN A 164 -12.45 15.96 -5.17
CA GLN A 164 -11.57 16.86 -5.92
C GLN A 164 -10.15 16.30 -5.94
N ALA A 165 -9.46 16.44 -7.07
CA ALA A 165 -8.07 16.07 -7.17
C ALA A 165 -7.32 17.03 -8.08
N TYR A 166 -6.14 17.44 -7.66
CA TYR A 166 -5.29 18.39 -8.39
C TYR A 166 -3.83 17.95 -8.36
N PRO A 167 -3.01 18.38 -9.34
CA PRO A 167 -1.57 18.22 -9.25
C PRO A 167 -0.99 19.04 -8.09
N ILE A 168 0.12 18.56 -7.51
CA ILE A 168 0.78 19.21 -6.37
C ILE A 168 1.29 20.62 -6.72
N SER A 169 1.59 20.88 -8.00
CA SER A 169 1.97 22.20 -8.50
C SER A 169 0.89 23.27 -8.28
N LYS A 170 -0.40 22.88 -8.27
CA LYS A 170 -1.54 23.78 -8.01
C LYS A 170 -1.88 23.94 -6.52
N LEU A 171 -1.16 23.25 -5.64
CA LEU A 171 -1.40 23.32 -4.19
C LEU A 171 -1.33 24.76 -3.65
N PRO A 172 -0.31 25.58 -3.97
CA PRO A 172 -0.21 26.93 -3.40
C PRO A 172 -1.41 27.82 -3.72
N GLU A 173 -1.91 27.77 -4.95
CA GLU A 173 -3.05 28.58 -5.39
C GLU A 173 -4.35 28.12 -4.71
N ILE A 174 -4.70 26.84 -4.89
CA ILE A 174 -6.00 26.30 -4.48
C ILE A 174 -6.09 26.21 -2.95
N LEU A 175 -5.02 25.79 -2.27
CA LEU A 175 -5.03 25.64 -0.82
C LEU A 175 -5.09 27.00 -0.12
N SER A 176 -4.40 28.01 -0.66
CA SER A 176 -4.47 29.37 -0.11
C SER A 176 -5.89 29.93 -0.18
N ASP A 177 -6.61 29.69 -1.27
CA ASP A 177 -8.02 30.09 -1.38
C ASP A 177 -8.94 29.32 -0.42
N MET A 178 -8.72 28.01 -0.25
CA MET A 178 -9.43 27.21 0.74
C MET A 178 -9.19 27.75 2.16
N ILE A 179 -7.94 28.05 2.52
CA ILE A 179 -7.57 28.60 3.82
C ILE A 179 -8.25 29.96 4.05
N ARG A 180 -8.25 30.86 3.05
CA ARG A 180 -8.92 32.19 3.14
C ARG A 180 -10.42 32.06 3.43
N SER A 181 -11.09 31.11 2.78
CA SER A 181 -12.53 30.87 2.96
C SER A 181 -12.89 30.20 4.29
N SER A 182 -11.92 29.53 4.93
CA SER A 182 -12.14 28.75 6.15
C SER A 182 -12.14 29.60 7.42
N SER A 183 -12.97 29.20 8.39
CA SER A 183 -12.98 29.77 9.73
C SER A 183 -11.80 29.27 10.57
N LYS A 184 -11.54 27.96 10.52
CA LYS A 184 -10.50 27.27 11.28
C LYS A 184 -9.74 26.28 10.39
N VAL A 185 -8.44 26.17 10.62
CA VAL A 185 -7.58 25.22 9.92
C VAL A 185 -7.02 24.22 10.93
N PHE A 186 -7.15 22.94 10.65
CA PHE A 186 -6.64 21.85 11.47
C PHE A 186 -5.52 21.13 10.72
N HIS A 187 -4.38 20.93 11.36
CA HIS A 187 -3.32 20.08 10.82
C HIS A 187 -2.56 19.40 11.96
N ASN A 188 -1.72 18.42 11.63
CA ASN A 188 -0.79 17.85 12.58
C ASN A 188 0.56 18.59 12.48
N ASP A 189 1.04 19.15 13.59
CA ASP A 189 2.28 19.93 13.65
C ASP A 189 3.52 19.06 13.38
N GLN A 190 3.52 17.82 13.90
CA GLN A 190 4.67 16.93 13.82
C GLN A 190 4.89 16.35 12.42
N THR A 191 3.82 16.23 11.65
CA THR A 191 3.82 15.63 10.32
C THR A 191 3.52 16.67 9.24
N ALA A 192 3.64 17.96 9.59
CA ALA A 192 3.36 19.05 8.69
C ALA A 192 4.37 19.09 7.53
N SER A 193 3.87 19.34 6.33
CA SER A 193 4.70 19.52 5.14
C SER A 193 5.01 20.98 4.91
N GLN A 194 6.29 21.28 4.65
CA GLN A 194 6.76 22.61 4.26
C GLN A 194 6.03 23.14 3.01
N LYS A 195 5.47 22.25 2.18
CA LYS A 195 4.70 22.61 0.97
C LYS A 195 3.52 23.54 1.27
N TYR A 196 2.85 23.38 2.43
CA TYR A 196 1.72 24.22 2.80
C TYR A 196 2.00 25.13 4.00
N THR A 197 2.88 24.74 4.93
CA THR A 197 3.19 25.60 6.09
C THR A 197 3.91 26.88 5.69
N ASN A 198 4.60 26.88 4.56
CA ASN A 198 5.30 28.05 4.05
C ASN A 198 4.38 29.07 3.36
N LEU A 199 3.12 28.71 3.05
CA LEU A 199 2.16 29.60 2.42
C LEU A 199 1.83 30.80 3.32
N ASP A 200 1.73 31.98 2.72
CA ASP A 200 1.46 33.22 3.44
C ASP A 200 0.09 33.19 4.12
N GLU A 201 -0.92 32.60 3.47
CA GLU A 201 -2.26 32.43 4.03
C GLU A 201 -2.26 31.52 5.26
N PHE A 202 -1.43 30.48 5.24
CA PHE A 202 -1.28 29.57 6.37
C PHE A 202 -0.63 30.29 7.56
N LYS A 203 0.48 30.99 7.32
CA LYS A 203 1.19 31.78 8.34
C LYS A 203 0.28 32.86 8.94
N LYS A 204 -0.43 33.61 8.11
CA LYS A 204 -1.42 34.62 8.56
C LYS A 204 -2.49 33.97 9.43
N SER A 205 -3.04 32.83 9.01
CA SER A 205 -4.05 32.11 9.79
C SER A 205 -3.50 31.59 11.12
N ALA A 206 -2.24 31.16 11.15
CA ALA A 206 -1.56 30.74 12.37
C ALA A 206 -1.37 31.91 13.34
N SER A 207 -0.90 33.07 12.85
CA SER A 207 -0.75 34.29 13.65
C SER A 207 -2.09 34.80 14.21
N LEU A 208 -3.20 34.55 13.51
CA LEU A 208 -4.56 34.87 13.97
C LEU A 208 -5.14 33.82 14.94
N GLY A 209 -4.40 32.76 15.30
CA GLY A 209 -4.88 31.69 16.18
C GLY A 209 -5.98 30.80 15.57
N LYS A 210 -6.15 30.83 14.23
CA LYS A 210 -7.12 29.99 13.51
C LYS A 210 -6.63 28.56 13.30
N VAL A 211 -5.32 28.36 13.34
CA VAL A 211 -4.68 27.07 13.14
C VAL A 211 -4.68 26.28 14.45
N LYS A 212 -5.16 25.04 14.40
CA LYS A 212 -5.28 24.12 15.55
C LYS A 212 -4.76 22.72 15.21
N SER A 213 -4.46 21.96 16.25
CA SER A 213 -4.01 20.57 16.09
C SER A 213 -5.17 19.67 15.67
N LEU A 214 -4.94 18.83 14.65
CA LEU A 214 -5.88 17.81 14.17
C LEU A 214 -5.79 16.51 14.98
N SER A 215 -4.67 16.29 15.67
CA SER A 215 -4.32 15.01 16.32
C SER A 215 -5.40 14.51 17.29
N SER A 216 -6.00 15.40 18.09
CA SER A 216 -7.06 15.01 19.03
C SER A 216 -8.24 14.32 18.33
N PHE A 217 -8.68 14.86 17.18
CA PHE A 217 -9.82 14.32 16.43
C PHE A 217 -9.46 13.02 15.71
N THR A 218 -8.28 12.95 15.08
CA THR A 218 -7.85 11.72 14.39
C THR A 218 -7.57 10.60 15.38
N HIS A 219 -6.99 10.90 16.53
CA HIS A 219 -6.73 9.92 17.58
C HIS A 219 -8.02 9.38 18.20
N GLU A 220 -9.04 10.22 18.39
CA GLU A 220 -10.36 9.78 18.86
C GLU A 220 -11.00 8.78 17.89
N LEU A 221 -10.98 9.09 16.58
CA LEU A 221 -11.49 8.17 15.56
C LEU A 221 -10.72 6.85 15.51
N ARG A 222 -9.39 6.89 15.70
CA ARG A 222 -8.51 5.71 15.69
C ARG A 222 -8.54 4.94 17.01
N LEU A 223 -9.12 5.51 18.07
CA LEU A 223 -9.27 4.84 19.36
C LEU A 223 -10.30 3.71 19.29
N ILE A 224 -11.38 3.89 18.54
CA ILE A 224 -12.44 2.88 18.36
C ILE A 224 -12.26 2.19 17.01
N LYS A 225 -11.97 0.89 17.06
CA LYS A 225 -11.58 0.10 15.88
C LYS A 225 -12.82 -0.42 15.18
N SER A 226 -12.84 -0.36 13.85
CA SER A 226 -13.86 -1.04 13.06
C SER A 226 -13.72 -2.57 13.15
N PRO A 227 -14.75 -3.35 12.79
CA PRO A 227 -14.62 -4.80 12.67
C PRO A 227 -13.51 -5.25 11.71
N ALA A 228 -13.27 -4.49 10.63
CA ALA A 228 -12.22 -4.78 9.67
C ALA A 228 -10.82 -4.51 10.26
N GLU A 229 -10.65 -3.40 10.98
CA GLU A 229 -9.41 -3.09 11.70
C GLU A 229 -9.12 -4.13 12.78
N LEU A 230 -10.13 -4.56 13.55
CA LEU A 230 -9.99 -5.62 14.55
C LEU A 230 -9.56 -6.95 13.92
N LYS A 231 -10.07 -7.27 12.73
CA LYS A 231 -9.64 -8.47 11.99
C LYS A 231 -8.16 -8.39 11.64
N LEU A 232 -7.71 -7.27 11.07
CA LEU A 232 -6.30 -7.05 10.73
C LEU A 232 -5.38 -7.08 11.98
N MET A 233 -5.85 -6.51 13.10
CA MET A 233 -5.10 -6.56 14.36
C MET A 233 -4.94 -8.00 14.88
N ARG A 234 -6.00 -8.82 14.82
CA ARG A 234 -5.95 -10.24 15.20
C ARG A 234 -5.01 -11.04 14.31
N GLU A 235 -5.05 -10.79 13.00
CA GLU A 235 -4.14 -11.42 12.04
C GLU A 235 -2.68 -11.05 12.33
N SER A 236 -2.39 -9.76 12.53
CA SER A 236 -1.06 -9.26 12.90
C SER A 236 -0.55 -9.90 14.20
N ALA A 237 -1.39 -9.96 15.24
CA ALA A 237 -1.05 -10.61 16.50
C ALA A 237 -0.79 -12.11 16.33
N SER A 238 -1.60 -12.81 15.54
CA SER A 238 -1.40 -14.24 15.23
C SER A 238 -0.05 -14.48 14.55
N ILE A 239 0.30 -13.65 13.57
CA ILE A 239 1.60 -13.72 12.87
C ILE A 239 2.74 -13.52 13.88
N ALA A 240 2.67 -12.48 14.71
CA ALA A 240 3.68 -12.18 15.71
C ALA A 240 3.85 -13.30 16.76
N CYS A 241 2.73 -13.83 17.29
CA CYS A 241 2.76 -14.95 18.23
C CYS A 241 3.40 -16.20 17.61
N GLN A 242 3.03 -16.55 16.37
CA GLN A 242 3.64 -17.69 15.68
C GLN A 242 5.13 -17.46 15.42
N GLY A 243 5.52 -16.25 15.03
CA GLY A 243 6.93 -15.90 14.83
C GLY A 243 7.74 -16.05 16.11
N LEU A 244 7.25 -15.49 17.22
CA LEU A 244 7.89 -15.61 18.53
C LEU A 244 7.99 -17.06 19.02
N LEU A 245 6.93 -17.86 18.87
CA LEU A 245 6.95 -19.28 19.25
C LEU A 245 8.05 -20.05 18.50
N LYS A 246 8.22 -19.79 17.20
CA LYS A 246 9.28 -20.42 16.40
C LYS A 246 10.67 -19.94 16.81
N THR A 247 10.82 -18.66 17.16
CA THR A 247 12.09 -18.13 17.69
C THR A 247 12.43 -18.72 19.05
N MET A 248 11.47 -18.87 19.97
CA MET A 248 11.69 -19.50 21.28
C MET A 248 12.13 -20.98 21.16
N LEU A 249 11.63 -21.69 20.15
CA LEU A 249 12.11 -23.05 19.87
C LEU A 249 13.53 -23.03 19.31
N HIS A 250 13.87 -22.03 18.48
CA HIS A 250 15.18 -21.89 17.85
C HIS A 250 16.27 -21.47 18.85
N SER A 251 15.93 -20.66 19.86
CA SER A 251 16.89 -20.14 20.84
C SER A 251 17.57 -21.20 21.69
N LYS A 252 16.96 -22.38 21.81
CA LYS A 252 17.58 -23.53 22.51
C LYS A 252 18.84 -24.05 21.80
N GLY A 253 18.90 -23.94 20.48
CA GLY A 253 20.06 -24.35 19.68
C GLY A 253 21.01 -23.20 19.34
N TYR A 254 20.48 -21.98 19.24
CA TYR A 254 21.22 -20.80 18.79
C TYR A 254 20.81 -19.58 19.63
N PRO A 255 21.49 -19.29 20.75
CA PRO A 255 21.08 -18.26 21.70
C PRO A 255 21.52 -16.83 21.30
N ASP A 256 22.27 -16.66 20.21
CA ASP A 256 22.78 -15.36 19.78
C ASP A 256 21.63 -14.39 19.40
N GLU A 257 21.66 -13.19 19.96
CA GLU A 257 20.59 -12.20 19.82
C GLU A 257 20.38 -11.77 18.36
N GLY A 258 21.46 -11.66 17.57
CA GLY A 258 21.39 -11.31 16.15
C GLY A 258 20.68 -12.40 15.34
N ILE A 259 21.01 -13.67 15.60
CA ILE A 259 20.33 -14.82 14.98
C ILE A 259 18.84 -14.85 15.36
N LEU A 260 18.52 -14.60 16.63
CA LEU A 260 17.13 -14.58 17.10
C LEU A 260 16.33 -13.44 16.50
N ALA A 261 16.91 -12.25 16.37
CA ALA A 261 16.29 -11.11 15.71
C ALA A 261 15.97 -11.43 14.24
N ALA A 262 16.93 -11.97 13.50
CA ALA A 262 16.73 -12.40 12.12
C ALA A 262 15.66 -13.49 12.00
N LYS A 263 15.62 -14.42 12.97
CA LYS A 263 14.62 -15.50 13.01
C LYS A 263 13.20 -14.96 13.20
N VAL A 264 12.99 -14.04 14.14
CA VAL A 264 11.66 -13.42 14.34
C VAL A 264 11.21 -12.71 13.08
N GLU A 265 12.09 -11.88 12.49
CA GLU A 265 11.75 -11.13 11.27
C GLU A 265 11.41 -12.06 10.11
N TYR A 266 12.20 -13.10 9.88
CA TYR A 266 11.95 -14.11 8.85
C TYR A 266 10.57 -14.77 9.03
N GLU A 267 10.26 -15.24 10.25
CA GLU A 267 9.01 -15.94 10.52
C GLU A 267 7.79 -15.00 10.38
N CYS A 268 7.91 -13.73 10.74
CA CYS A 268 6.86 -12.74 10.51
C CYS A 268 6.67 -12.48 9.00
N ARG A 269 7.75 -12.25 8.26
CA ARG A 269 7.70 -11.92 6.83
C ARG A 269 7.11 -13.04 5.98
N ILE A 270 7.52 -14.29 6.20
CA ILE A 270 7.00 -15.44 5.42
C ILE A 270 5.49 -15.69 5.65
N ARG A 271 4.93 -15.18 6.76
CA ARG A 271 3.50 -15.23 7.07
C ARG A 271 2.72 -14.00 6.58
N GLY A 272 3.37 -13.12 5.82
CA GLY A 272 2.71 -11.97 5.19
C GLY A 272 2.84 -10.64 5.94
N ALA A 273 3.61 -10.58 7.05
CA ALA A 273 3.93 -9.29 7.64
C ALA A 273 4.85 -8.50 6.69
N GLN A 274 4.42 -7.30 6.29
CA GLN A 274 5.19 -6.46 5.37
C GLN A 274 6.49 -5.94 6.02
N ARG A 275 6.46 -5.71 7.34
CA ARG A 275 7.58 -5.20 8.13
C ARG A 275 7.34 -5.45 9.62
N MET A 276 8.41 -5.38 10.39
CA MET A 276 8.36 -5.35 11.85
C MET A 276 7.89 -3.97 12.35
N ALA A 277 7.30 -3.94 13.54
CA ALA A 277 6.75 -2.74 14.18
C ALA A 277 7.82 -1.97 14.96
#